data_AF-A0A956E400-F1
#
_entry.id   AF-A0A956E400-F1
#
_cell.length_a   1.000
_cell.length_b   1.000
_cell.length_c   1.000
_cell.angle_alpha   90.00
_cell.angle_beta   90.00
_cell.angle_gamma   90.00
#
_symmetry.space_group_name_H-M   'P 1'
#
loop_
_entity.id
_entity.type
_entity.pdbx_description
1 polymer ?
#
loop_
_entity_poly.entity_id
_entity_poly.type
_entity_poly.pdbx_seq_one_letter_code
_entity_poly.pdbx_strand_id
1 'polypeptide(L)'
;KEGRARPVPDAETMLEEDDVVDSLRPSSLSWSRDGGVNRVRVAMDFADALADLLRPELLTPAIDERTYQMAFQRMLTPDTVAQLGQALGGLVDSGQNADALTGNVSVISIAEVLQLLSLQRQTGSLTVRTRKGASIVLFIKEGNLSLATSAGLHGEFRVGRYLVQDGALKEAQLSEYLEQNPPSGSRARSSLIGEALIERGLIDAAQLHKGLTRQASELIYEVVRWNSGRFSFKLDDLSDAAQAADLGLPTGAIVMEGFRRVDEWRLIEGSFDFENVLYQDPMAIERMGKQSELTKLEATVLAAIDGERTVREIVAEVHASSFDVCKILYQFVNSRLVRIES
;
A
#
# COMPACT_ATOMS: atom_id res chain seq x y z
N LYS A 1 -34.77 17.71 64.33
CA LYS A 1 -34.96 17.43 62.88
C LYS A 1 -33.61 17.02 62.34
N GLU A 2 -33.27 15.74 62.51
CA GLU A 2 -32.02 15.14 62.06
C GLU A 2 -32.10 14.84 60.56
N GLY A 3 -31.13 15.34 59.79
CA GLY A 3 -30.96 14.99 58.38
C GLY A 3 -30.05 13.77 58.26
N ARG A 4 -30.61 12.61 57.91
CA ARG A 4 -29.84 11.40 57.58
C ARG A 4 -29.12 11.59 56.24
N ALA A 5 -27.79 11.62 56.28
CA ALA A 5 -26.96 11.41 55.10
C ALA A 5 -27.08 9.95 54.64
N ARG A 6 -27.06 9.71 53.32
CA ARG A 6 -27.04 8.36 52.74
C ARG A 6 -25.72 7.64 53.10
N PRO A 7 -25.73 6.33 53.35
CA PRO A 7 -24.51 5.59 53.62
C PRO A 7 -23.66 5.52 52.35
N VAL A 8 -22.34 5.72 52.52
CA VAL A 8 -21.32 5.44 51.51
C VAL A 8 -21.25 3.91 51.36
N PRO A 9 -21.24 3.34 50.13
CA PRO A 9 -21.17 1.89 49.97
C PRO A 9 -19.81 1.35 50.43
N ASP A 10 -19.81 0.15 51.00
CA ASP A 10 -18.59 -0.56 51.44
C ASP A 10 -17.66 -0.85 50.25
N ALA A 11 -16.37 -0.61 50.45
CA ALA A 11 -15.30 -0.75 49.46
C ALA A 11 -15.16 -2.17 48.87
N GLU A 12 -15.80 -3.18 49.48
CA GLU A 12 -15.80 -4.57 49.00
C GLU A 12 -16.89 -4.87 47.95
N THR A 13 -17.73 -3.89 47.57
CA THR A 13 -18.76 -4.05 46.52
C THR A 13 -18.50 -3.25 45.24
N MET A 14 -17.35 -2.60 45.13
CA MET A 14 -16.91 -2.00 43.87
C MET A 14 -16.29 -3.10 43.00
N LEU A 15 -16.94 -3.41 41.88
CA LEU A 15 -16.34 -4.17 40.79
C LEU A 15 -15.01 -3.49 40.42
N GLU A 16 -13.94 -4.28 40.32
CA GLU A 16 -12.63 -3.81 39.89
C GLU A 16 -12.79 -3.11 38.52
N GLU A 17 -12.15 -1.96 38.33
CA GLU A 17 -12.31 -1.14 37.10
C GLU A 17 -11.89 -1.89 35.82
N ASP A 18 -11.22 -3.05 35.94
CA ASP A 18 -10.86 -3.92 34.84
C ASP A 18 -12.04 -4.76 34.28
N ASP A 19 -13.10 -5.01 35.06
CA ASP A 19 -14.25 -5.83 34.61
C ASP A 19 -15.26 -5.03 33.75
N VAL A 20 -15.23 -3.70 33.80
CA VAL A 20 -16.18 -2.86 33.04
C VAL A 20 -15.74 -2.66 31.59
N VAL A 21 -14.44 -2.78 31.29
CA VAL A 21 -13.90 -2.57 29.94
C VAL A 21 -14.11 -3.78 29.02
N ASP A 22 -14.28 -4.99 29.58
CA ASP A 22 -14.46 -6.21 28.78
C ASP A 22 -15.92 -6.45 28.34
N SER A 23 -16.87 -5.73 28.95
CA SER A 23 -18.31 -5.88 28.67
C SER A 23 -18.81 -5.11 27.43
N LEU A 24 -17.98 -4.25 26.83
CA LEU A 24 -18.29 -3.47 25.63
C LEU A 24 -17.69 -4.03 24.33
N ARG A 25 -16.96 -5.16 24.39
CA ARG A 25 -16.56 -5.87 23.19
C ARG A 25 -17.78 -6.62 22.65
N PRO A 26 -18.16 -6.46 21.37
CA PRO A 26 -19.09 -7.40 20.73
C PRO A 26 -18.53 -8.80 20.94
N SER A 27 -19.31 -9.65 21.61
CA SER A 27 -18.97 -11.03 21.91
C SER A 27 -18.31 -11.71 20.72
N SER A 28 -17.17 -12.37 20.96
CA SER A 28 -16.51 -13.28 20.04
C SER A 28 -17.48 -14.40 19.66
N LEU A 29 -18.24 -14.17 18.60
CA LEU A 29 -19.09 -15.16 17.98
C LEU A 29 -18.19 -16.27 17.45
N SER A 30 -18.30 -17.44 18.08
CA SER A 30 -17.65 -18.68 17.67
C SER A 30 -18.16 -19.10 16.29
N TRP A 31 -17.58 -18.56 15.22
CA TRP A 31 -17.79 -19.06 13.86
C TRP A 31 -16.90 -20.26 13.60
N SER A 32 -17.29 -21.40 14.17
CA SER A 32 -16.60 -22.67 13.98
C SER A 32 -17.62 -23.77 13.68
N ARG A 33 -17.92 -23.96 12.38
CA ARG A 33 -17.99 -25.28 11.67
C ARG A 33 -18.79 -25.33 10.36
N ASP A 34 -19.51 -24.29 9.94
CA ASP A 34 -20.45 -24.38 8.78
C ASP A 34 -19.93 -23.87 7.42
N GLY A 35 -18.64 -23.54 7.30
CA GLY A 35 -18.10 -22.96 6.05
C GLY A 35 -18.22 -23.87 4.82
N GLY A 36 -18.22 -25.20 5.00
CA GLY A 36 -18.35 -26.16 3.89
C GLY A 36 -19.77 -26.25 3.32
N VAL A 37 -20.79 -26.28 4.19
CA VAL A 37 -22.20 -26.40 3.79
C VAL A 37 -22.67 -25.12 3.11
N ASN A 38 -22.20 -23.96 3.58
CA ASN A 38 -22.54 -22.68 2.98
C ASN A 38 -21.94 -22.52 1.57
N ARG A 39 -20.69 -22.98 1.35
CA ARG A 39 -20.05 -22.94 0.02
C ARG A 39 -20.79 -23.76 -1.03
N VAL A 40 -21.24 -24.96 -0.68
CA VAL A 40 -21.99 -25.82 -1.61
C VAL A 40 -23.32 -25.17 -1.97
N ARG A 41 -24.01 -24.56 -0.99
CA ARG A 41 -25.27 -23.86 -1.22
C ARG A 41 -25.11 -22.65 -2.14
N VAL A 42 -24.14 -21.78 -1.87
CA VAL A 42 -23.93 -20.58 -2.71
C VAL A 42 -23.40 -20.95 -4.11
N ALA A 43 -22.61 -22.03 -4.24
CA ALA A 43 -22.22 -22.57 -5.55
C ALA A 43 -23.44 -23.06 -6.35
N MET A 44 -24.41 -23.67 -5.68
CA MET A 44 -25.68 -24.09 -6.30
C MET A 44 -26.52 -22.87 -6.68
N ASP A 45 -26.65 -21.87 -5.81
CA ASP A 45 -27.39 -20.64 -6.09
C ASP A 45 -26.80 -19.88 -7.29
N PHE A 46 -25.46 -19.84 -7.41
CA PHE A 46 -24.78 -19.27 -8.58
C PHE A 46 -25.03 -20.09 -9.85
N ALA A 47 -24.94 -21.42 -9.76
CA ALA A 47 -25.20 -22.31 -10.90
C ALA A 47 -26.65 -22.17 -11.38
N ASP A 48 -27.61 -22.03 -10.47
CA ASP A 48 -29.03 -21.82 -10.77
C ASP A 48 -29.26 -20.45 -11.43
N ALA A 49 -28.66 -19.38 -10.90
CA ALA A 49 -28.73 -18.04 -11.49
C ALA A 49 -28.11 -17.99 -12.90
N LEU A 50 -26.99 -18.68 -13.11
CA LEU A 50 -26.36 -18.82 -14.43
C LEU A 50 -27.24 -19.64 -15.37
N ALA A 51 -27.82 -20.73 -14.89
CA ALA A 51 -28.71 -21.57 -15.67
C ALA A 51 -29.99 -20.84 -16.09
N ASP A 52 -30.61 -20.07 -15.19
CA ASP A 52 -31.77 -19.23 -15.49
C ASP A 52 -31.45 -18.14 -16.53
N LEU A 53 -30.25 -17.55 -16.46
CA LEU A 53 -29.79 -16.58 -17.43
C LEU A 53 -29.59 -17.20 -18.82
N LEU A 54 -29.05 -18.42 -18.89
CA LEU A 54 -28.72 -19.11 -20.15
C LEU A 54 -29.89 -19.91 -20.74
N ARG A 55 -30.89 -20.28 -19.94
CA ARG A 55 -32.04 -21.11 -20.31
C ARG A 55 -32.76 -20.63 -21.59
N PRO A 56 -33.04 -19.33 -21.80
CA PRO A 56 -33.80 -18.88 -22.97
C PRO A 56 -33.07 -19.17 -24.29
N GLU A 57 -31.74 -19.12 -24.30
CA GLU A 57 -30.92 -19.27 -25.51
C GLU A 57 -30.50 -20.73 -25.72
N LEU A 58 -30.22 -21.48 -24.66
CA LEU A 58 -29.87 -22.91 -24.73
C LEU A 58 -31.02 -23.79 -25.27
N LEU A 59 -32.27 -23.32 -25.18
CA LEU A 59 -33.45 -24.01 -25.68
C LEU A 59 -33.84 -23.64 -27.12
N THR A 60 -33.08 -22.74 -27.76
CA THR A 60 -33.31 -22.38 -29.17
C THR A 60 -32.56 -23.34 -30.11
N PRO A 61 -33.26 -24.10 -30.98
CA PRO A 61 -32.60 -25.05 -31.87
C PRO A 61 -31.95 -24.31 -33.07
N ALA A 62 -30.66 -24.60 -33.27
CA ALA A 62 -29.82 -24.21 -34.40
C ALA A 62 -29.60 -22.70 -34.58
N ILE A 63 -28.55 -22.18 -33.96
CA ILE A 63 -28.06 -20.83 -34.27
C ILE A 63 -26.53 -20.82 -34.43
N ASP A 64 -26.07 -20.10 -35.47
CA ASP A 64 -24.67 -19.82 -35.81
C ASP A 64 -23.88 -19.19 -34.63
N GLU A 65 -22.56 -19.40 -34.59
CA GLU A 65 -21.66 -18.99 -33.50
C GLU A 65 -21.73 -17.47 -33.23
N ARG A 66 -21.96 -16.67 -34.29
CA ARG A 66 -22.14 -15.22 -34.19
C ARG A 66 -23.38 -14.80 -33.41
N THR A 67 -24.46 -15.58 -33.49
CA THR A 67 -25.70 -15.24 -32.79
C THR A 67 -25.62 -15.58 -31.31
N TYR A 68 -24.86 -16.63 -30.93
CA TYR A 68 -24.52 -16.90 -29.54
C TYR A 68 -23.76 -15.72 -28.90
N GLN A 69 -22.76 -15.17 -29.60
CA GLN A 69 -22.00 -14.03 -29.08
C GLN A 69 -22.89 -12.79 -28.89
N MET A 70 -23.76 -12.48 -29.86
CA MET A 70 -24.70 -11.35 -29.74
C MET A 70 -25.74 -11.55 -28.64
N ALA A 71 -26.25 -12.77 -28.47
CA ALA A 71 -27.17 -13.10 -27.38
C ALA A 71 -26.50 -12.94 -26.02
N PHE A 72 -25.27 -13.46 -25.86
CA PHE A 72 -24.49 -13.34 -24.63
C PHE A 72 -24.19 -11.88 -24.27
N GLN A 73 -23.86 -11.04 -25.27
CA GLN A 73 -23.66 -9.60 -25.06
C GLN A 73 -24.94 -8.86 -24.65
N ARG A 74 -26.11 -9.31 -25.11
CA ARG A 74 -27.41 -8.76 -24.68
C ARG A 74 -27.82 -9.23 -23.28
N MET A 75 -27.38 -10.42 -22.88
CA MET A 75 -27.66 -11.00 -21.57
C MET A 75 -26.78 -10.44 -20.45
N LEU A 76 -25.53 -10.06 -20.75
CA LEU A 76 -24.61 -9.41 -19.80
C LEU A 76 -24.92 -7.92 -19.65
N THR A 77 -26.11 -7.59 -19.19
CA THR A 77 -26.45 -6.23 -18.78
C THR A 77 -25.78 -5.90 -17.43
N PRO A 78 -25.61 -4.61 -17.08
CA PRO A 78 -25.09 -4.22 -15.78
C PRO A 78 -25.83 -4.86 -14.59
N ASP A 79 -27.15 -5.05 -14.72
CA ASP A 79 -27.99 -5.65 -13.69
C ASP A 79 -27.76 -7.16 -13.53
N THR A 80 -27.61 -7.91 -14.63
CA THR A 80 -27.31 -9.35 -14.56
C THR A 80 -25.88 -9.60 -14.09
N VAL A 81 -24.93 -8.75 -14.48
CA VAL A 81 -23.56 -8.77 -13.94
C VAL A 81 -23.56 -8.45 -12.44
N ALA A 82 -24.40 -7.52 -11.98
CA ALA A 82 -24.55 -7.23 -10.55
C ALA A 82 -25.19 -8.40 -9.78
N GLN A 83 -26.22 -9.06 -10.33
CA GLN A 83 -26.86 -10.23 -9.71
C GLN A 83 -25.90 -11.43 -9.63
N LEU A 84 -25.19 -11.74 -10.72
CA LEU A 84 -24.14 -12.76 -10.73
C LEU A 84 -23.01 -12.39 -9.76
N GLY A 85 -22.66 -11.10 -9.68
CA GLY A 85 -21.71 -10.58 -8.71
C GLY A 85 -22.16 -10.74 -7.25
N GLN A 86 -23.45 -10.61 -6.94
CA GLN A 86 -24.01 -10.86 -5.61
C GLN A 86 -24.02 -12.35 -5.26
N ALA A 87 -24.41 -13.21 -6.21
CA ALA A 87 -24.34 -14.67 -6.05
C ALA A 87 -22.90 -15.17 -5.87
N LEU A 88 -21.95 -14.58 -6.61
CA LEU A 88 -20.51 -14.82 -6.41
C LEU A 88 -19.98 -14.22 -5.11
N GLY A 89 -20.53 -13.09 -4.68
CA GLY A 89 -20.14 -12.41 -3.44
C GLY A 89 -20.23 -13.35 -2.23
N GLY A 90 -21.31 -14.13 -2.12
CA GLY A 90 -21.46 -15.11 -1.03
C GLY A 90 -20.47 -16.29 -1.06
N LEU A 91 -19.93 -16.65 -2.23
CA LEU A 91 -18.87 -17.66 -2.37
C LEU A 91 -17.50 -17.13 -1.94
N VAL A 92 -17.28 -15.82 -2.09
CA VAL A 92 -16.03 -15.14 -1.74
C VAL A 92 -16.03 -14.70 -0.26
N ASP A 93 -17.19 -14.32 0.30
CA ASP A 93 -17.37 -13.85 1.69
C ASP A 93 -17.49 -14.97 2.74
N SER A 94 -17.61 -16.25 2.35
CA SER A 94 -17.77 -17.37 3.29
C SER A 94 -16.45 -17.97 3.82
N GLY A 95 -15.36 -17.21 3.76
CA GLY A 95 -14.14 -17.50 4.54
C GLY A 95 -14.19 -16.74 5.87
N GLN A 96 -13.41 -17.14 6.87
CA GLN A 96 -13.20 -16.38 8.12
C GLN A 96 -12.58 -14.96 7.90
N ASN A 97 -12.58 -14.45 6.67
CA ASN A 97 -11.96 -13.22 6.17
C ASN A 97 -12.92 -12.49 5.21
N ALA A 98 -14.17 -12.29 5.62
CA ALA A 98 -15.05 -11.33 4.95
C ALA A 98 -14.46 -9.92 5.09
N ASP A 99 -14.58 -9.09 4.06
CA ASP A 99 -14.04 -7.74 4.10
C ASP A 99 -14.83 -6.91 5.12
N ALA A 100 -14.20 -6.57 6.25
CA ALA A 100 -14.82 -5.82 7.35
C ALA A 100 -15.11 -4.35 6.98
N LEU A 101 -14.32 -3.80 6.04
CA LEU A 101 -14.54 -2.46 5.51
C LEU A 101 -14.14 -2.43 4.04
N THR A 102 -15.05 -1.99 3.16
CA THR A 102 -14.74 -1.76 1.74
C THR A 102 -15.22 -0.39 1.31
N GLY A 103 -14.56 0.20 0.31
CA GLY A 103 -14.95 1.50 -0.18
C GLY A 103 -14.23 1.96 -1.43
N ASN A 104 -14.53 3.20 -1.84
CA ASN A 104 -13.91 3.87 -2.97
C ASN A 104 -13.01 5.01 -2.44
N VAL A 105 -11.77 5.03 -2.91
CA VAL A 105 -10.76 6.02 -2.53
C VAL A 105 -11.18 7.45 -2.89
N SER A 106 -12.00 7.61 -3.93
CA SER A 106 -12.54 8.93 -4.31
C SER A 106 -13.62 9.46 -3.36
N VAL A 107 -14.15 8.62 -2.46
CA VAL A 107 -15.20 9.00 -1.50
C VAL A 107 -14.62 9.16 -0.10
N ILE A 108 -13.76 8.22 0.33
CA ILE A 108 -13.05 8.27 1.60
C ILE A 108 -11.57 8.07 1.30
N SER A 109 -10.74 9.01 1.74
CA SER A 109 -9.29 8.95 1.51
C SER A 109 -8.65 7.80 2.29
N ILE A 110 -7.54 7.26 1.79
CA ILE A 110 -6.82 6.19 2.50
C ILE A 110 -6.23 6.70 3.83
N ALA A 111 -5.91 7.98 3.92
CA ALA A 111 -5.47 8.61 5.16
C ALA A 111 -6.55 8.52 6.26
N GLU A 112 -7.82 8.82 5.94
CA GLU A 112 -8.94 8.71 6.89
C GLU A 112 -9.17 7.25 7.31
N VAL A 113 -9.07 6.31 6.37
CA VAL A 113 -9.17 4.87 6.68
C VAL A 113 -8.05 4.44 7.63
N LEU A 114 -6.80 4.81 7.35
CA LEU A 114 -5.66 4.50 8.21
C LEU A 114 -5.81 5.14 9.60
N GLN A 115 -6.31 6.37 9.68
CA GLN A 115 -6.58 7.03 10.95
C GLN A 115 -7.64 6.28 11.76
N LEU A 116 -8.73 5.84 11.12
CA LEU A 116 -9.77 5.06 11.77
C LEU A 116 -9.21 3.73 12.31
N LEU A 117 -8.44 3.01 11.50
CA LEU A 117 -7.82 1.74 11.90
C LEU A 117 -6.82 1.92 13.05
N SER A 118 -6.08 3.03 13.04
CA SER A 118 -5.16 3.41 14.12
C SER A 118 -5.89 3.70 15.42
N LEU A 119 -6.92 4.56 15.38
CA LEU A 119 -7.70 4.95 16.56
C LEU A 119 -8.41 3.76 17.20
N GLN A 120 -8.92 2.84 16.38
CA GLN A 120 -9.63 1.64 16.81
C GLN A 120 -8.68 0.45 17.09
N ARG A 121 -7.36 0.67 17.04
CA ARG A 121 -6.31 -0.34 17.24
C ARG A 121 -6.57 -1.65 16.48
N GLN A 122 -7.03 -1.53 15.24
CA GLN A 122 -7.41 -2.68 14.43
C GLN A 122 -6.18 -3.46 13.98
N THR A 123 -6.37 -4.76 13.81
CA THR A 123 -5.37 -5.69 13.28
C THR A 123 -5.93 -6.37 12.03
N GLY A 124 -5.13 -6.43 10.96
CA GLY A 124 -5.57 -7.00 9.68
C GLY A 124 -4.80 -6.50 8.46
N SER A 125 -5.32 -6.76 7.27
CA SER A 125 -4.75 -6.28 6.00
C SER A 125 -5.66 -5.26 5.32
N LEU A 126 -5.11 -4.10 4.96
CA LEU A 126 -5.76 -3.10 4.12
C LEU A 126 -5.18 -3.20 2.70
N THR A 127 -5.99 -3.68 1.76
CA THR A 127 -5.66 -3.73 0.35
C THR A 127 -6.26 -2.54 -0.38
N VAL A 128 -5.44 -1.80 -1.13
CA VAL A 128 -5.88 -0.71 -2.00
C VAL A 128 -5.50 -1.04 -3.44
N ARG A 129 -6.44 -0.93 -4.38
CA ARG A 129 -6.25 -1.22 -5.80
C ARG A 129 -6.71 -0.07 -6.68
N THR A 130 -5.87 0.27 -7.65
CA THR A 130 -6.23 1.22 -8.71
C THR A 130 -6.82 0.49 -9.91
N ARG A 131 -7.56 1.20 -10.77
CA ARG A 131 -8.05 0.66 -12.05
C ARG A 131 -6.93 0.32 -13.04
N LYS A 132 -5.75 0.94 -12.88
CA LYS A 132 -4.58 0.76 -13.74
C LYS A 132 -3.74 -0.47 -13.37
N GLY A 133 -4.17 -1.27 -12.39
CA GLY A 133 -3.52 -2.53 -12.00
C GLY A 133 -2.51 -2.41 -10.87
N ALA A 134 -2.20 -1.19 -10.39
CA ALA A 134 -1.39 -1.01 -9.18
C ALA A 134 -2.18 -1.40 -7.92
N SER A 135 -1.53 -2.13 -7.01
CA SER A 135 -2.09 -2.60 -5.75
C SER A 135 -1.07 -2.41 -4.63
N ILE A 136 -1.51 -1.89 -3.48
CA ILE A 136 -0.73 -1.82 -2.24
C ILE A 136 -1.48 -2.60 -1.17
N VAL A 137 -0.77 -3.41 -0.39
CA VAL A 137 -1.32 -4.11 0.78
C VAL A 137 -0.55 -3.64 2.00
N LEU A 138 -1.27 -3.07 2.96
CA LEU A 138 -0.76 -2.60 4.24
C LEU A 138 -1.21 -3.57 5.33
N PHE A 139 -0.26 -4.22 5.99
CA PHE A 139 -0.54 -5.06 7.15
C PHE A 139 -0.46 -4.21 8.41
N ILE A 140 -1.54 -4.20 9.18
CA ILE A 140 -1.72 -3.36 10.35
C ILE A 140 -1.88 -4.27 11.57
N LYS A 141 -1.14 -3.97 12.63
CA LYS A 141 -1.19 -4.66 13.91
C LYS A 141 -1.38 -3.63 15.00
N GLU A 142 -2.48 -3.74 15.75
CA GLU A 142 -2.85 -2.83 16.83
C GLU A 142 -2.85 -1.34 16.41
N GLY A 143 -3.27 -1.06 15.17
CA GLY A 143 -3.30 0.30 14.61
C GLY A 143 -1.96 0.83 14.05
N ASN A 144 -0.88 0.06 14.18
CA ASN A 144 0.45 0.38 13.63
C ASN A 144 0.73 -0.44 12.38
N LEU A 145 1.58 0.08 11.49
CA LEU A 145 1.97 -0.61 10.28
C LEU A 145 3.06 -1.64 10.60
N SER A 146 2.75 -2.90 10.33
CA SER A 146 3.64 -4.04 10.52
C SER A 146 4.44 -4.35 9.25
N LEU A 147 3.83 -4.26 8.06
CA LEU A 147 4.49 -4.45 6.77
C LEU A 147 3.69 -3.78 5.65
N ALA A 148 4.34 -3.41 4.56
CA ALA A 148 3.67 -2.97 3.34
C ALA A 148 4.25 -3.69 2.12
N THR A 149 3.38 -4.06 1.18
CA THR A 149 3.77 -4.69 -0.08
C THR A 149 3.04 -4.04 -1.25
N SER A 150 3.58 -4.19 -2.45
CA SER A 150 3.00 -3.61 -3.66
C SER A 150 3.16 -4.51 -4.87
N ALA A 151 2.18 -4.43 -5.77
CA ALA A 151 2.23 -5.03 -7.10
C ALA A 151 1.80 -4.00 -8.16
N GLY A 152 2.38 -4.08 -9.36
CA GLY A 152 2.04 -3.17 -10.46
C GLY A 152 2.52 -1.72 -10.28
N LEU A 153 3.43 -1.47 -9.33
CA LEU A 153 4.10 -0.19 -9.14
C LEU A 153 5.52 -0.19 -9.75
N HIS A 154 6.06 1.01 -9.97
CA HIS A 154 7.43 1.21 -10.43
C HIS A 154 8.46 0.53 -9.51
N GLY A 155 9.60 0.14 -10.08
CA GLY A 155 10.68 -0.55 -9.34
C GLY A 155 11.25 0.25 -8.17
N GLU A 156 10.96 1.55 -8.11
CA GLU A 156 11.41 2.46 -7.06
C GLU A 156 10.88 2.08 -5.66
N PHE A 157 9.76 1.37 -5.58
CA PHE A 157 9.16 0.89 -4.33
C PHE A 157 9.68 -0.48 -3.88
N ARG A 158 10.70 -1.05 -4.52
CA ARG A 158 11.24 -2.37 -4.15
C ARG A 158 12.25 -2.26 -3.02
N VAL A 159 12.16 -3.15 -2.03
CA VAL A 159 13.09 -3.20 -0.88
C VAL A 159 14.57 -3.24 -1.29
N GLY A 160 14.90 -3.97 -2.36
CA GLY A 160 16.28 -4.10 -2.86
C GLY A 160 16.94 -2.76 -3.18
N ARG A 161 16.17 -1.79 -3.70
CA ARG A 161 16.66 -0.43 -3.94
C ARG A 161 17.12 0.24 -2.66
N TYR A 162 16.30 0.20 -1.60
CA TYR A 162 16.64 0.83 -0.32
C TYR A 162 17.83 0.16 0.35
N LEU A 163 17.99 -1.16 0.20
CA LEU A 163 19.17 -1.89 0.68
C LEU A 163 20.45 -1.44 -0.05
N VAL A 164 20.37 -1.20 -1.36
CA VAL A 164 21.50 -0.68 -2.15
C VAL A 164 21.82 0.76 -1.77
N GLN A 165 20.80 1.61 -1.68
CA GLN A 165 20.95 3.02 -1.32
C GLN A 165 21.59 3.22 0.06
N ASP A 166 21.25 2.38 1.02
CA ASP A 166 21.80 2.41 2.38
C ASP A 166 23.20 1.76 2.47
N GLY A 167 23.72 1.20 1.36
CA GLY A 167 25.01 0.51 1.30
C GLY A 167 25.01 -0.88 1.94
N ALA A 168 23.85 -1.41 2.32
CA ALA A 168 23.71 -2.75 2.88
C ALA A 168 23.93 -3.84 1.83
N LEU A 169 23.60 -3.57 0.57
CA LEU A 169 23.77 -4.50 -0.55
C LEU A 169 24.45 -3.79 -1.72
N LYS A 170 25.37 -4.44 -2.43
CA LYS A 170 25.92 -3.88 -3.67
C LYS A 170 24.94 -4.11 -4.82
N GLU A 171 24.86 -3.16 -5.74
CA GLU A 171 24.00 -3.29 -6.93
C GLU A 171 24.28 -4.56 -7.73
N ALA A 172 25.57 -4.87 -7.96
CA ALA A 172 25.97 -6.10 -8.64
C ALA A 172 25.44 -7.37 -7.95
N GLN A 173 25.42 -7.41 -6.61
CA GLN A 173 24.91 -8.55 -5.84
C GLN A 173 23.39 -8.66 -5.95
N LEU A 174 22.68 -7.53 -5.98
CA LEU A 174 21.24 -7.51 -6.19
C LEU A 174 20.89 -7.99 -7.61
N SER A 175 21.59 -7.49 -8.63
CA SER A 175 21.38 -7.87 -10.02
C SER A 175 21.65 -9.36 -10.23
N GLU A 176 22.77 -9.87 -9.73
CA GLU A 176 23.10 -11.30 -9.79
C GLU A 176 22.03 -12.17 -9.11
N TYR A 177 21.54 -11.75 -7.94
CA TYR A 177 20.47 -12.46 -7.24
C TYR A 177 19.17 -12.51 -8.07
N LEU A 178 18.79 -11.38 -8.67
CA LEU A 178 17.56 -11.27 -9.48
C LEU A 178 17.66 -12.06 -10.79
N GLU A 179 18.84 -12.13 -11.41
CA GLU A 179 19.09 -12.96 -12.60
C GLU A 179 19.00 -14.45 -12.29
N GLN A 180 19.52 -14.88 -11.13
CA GLN A 180 19.43 -16.26 -10.66
C GLN A 180 18.02 -16.65 -10.20
N ASN A 181 17.21 -15.67 -9.80
CA ASN A 181 15.86 -15.86 -9.27
C ASN A 181 14.88 -14.92 -9.99
N PRO A 182 14.66 -15.11 -11.31
CA PRO A 182 13.75 -14.27 -12.05
C PRO A 182 12.35 -14.36 -11.42
N PRO A 183 11.60 -13.25 -11.38
CA PRO A 183 10.26 -13.22 -10.80
C PRO A 183 9.35 -14.20 -11.56
N SER A 184 9.22 -15.42 -11.05
CA SER A 184 8.33 -16.43 -11.61
C SER A 184 6.90 -16.06 -11.24
N GLY A 185 6.02 -15.94 -12.24
CA GLY A 185 4.61 -15.57 -12.08
C GLY A 185 3.73 -16.57 -11.29
N SER A 186 4.33 -17.50 -10.55
CA SER A 186 3.62 -18.45 -9.70
C SER A 186 3.66 -17.97 -8.24
N ARG A 187 2.48 -17.59 -7.74
CA ARG A 187 2.16 -17.07 -6.39
C ARG A 187 2.65 -17.94 -5.21
N ALA A 188 3.24 -19.10 -5.47
CA ALA A 188 3.61 -20.10 -4.45
C ALA A 188 5.10 -20.09 -4.03
N ARG A 189 5.96 -19.29 -4.68
CA ARG A 189 7.40 -19.21 -4.36
C ARG A 189 7.99 -17.80 -4.36
N SER A 190 7.17 -16.77 -4.15
CA SER A 190 7.68 -15.45 -3.77
C SER A 190 8.17 -15.49 -2.32
N SER A 191 9.24 -16.26 -2.06
CA SER A 191 10.08 -16.02 -0.89
C SER A 191 10.42 -14.53 -0.91
N LEU A 192 10.16 -13.86 0.21
CA LEU A 192 10.43 -12.44 0.32
C LEU A 192 11.91 -12.26 0.05
N ILE A 193 12.25 -11.49 -0.99
CA ILE A 193 13.64 -11.28 -1.40
C ILE A 193 14.55 -10.93 -0.22
N GLY A 194 14.02 -10.21 0.78
CA GLY A 194 14.73 -9.90 2.02
C GLY A 194 15.19 -11.13 2.81
N GLU A 195 14.30 -12.10 3.03
CA GLU A 195 14.62 -13.33 3.78
C GLU A 195 15.67 -14.15 3.03
N ALA A 196 15.52 -14.30 1.71
CA ALA A 196 16.49 -15.00 0.89
C ALA A 196 17.87 -14.31 0.85
N LEU A 197 17.93 -12.98 0.94
CA LEU A 197 19.18 -12.23 1.06
C LEU A 197 19.84 -12.45 2.43
N ILE A 198 19.07 -12.61 3.51
CA ILE A 198 19.57 -12.97 4.84
C ILE A 198 20.11 -14.40 4.84
N GLU A 199 19.36 -15.36 4.28
CA GLU A 199 19.79 -16.77 4.20
C GLU A 199 21.11 -16.94 3.44
N ARG A 200 21.36 -16.09 2.44
CA ARG A 200 22.61 -16.05 1.67
C ARG A 200 23.73 -15.27 2.37
N GLY A 201 23.47 -14.67 3.53
CA GLY A 201 24.43 -13.85 4.27
C GLY A 201 24.82 -12.55 3.56
N LEU A 202 23.99 -12.05 2.65
CA LEU A 202 24.26 -10.82 1.89
C LEU A 202 23.86 -9.57 2.69
N ILE A 203 22.85 -9.69 3.54
CA ILE A 203 22.39 -8.66 4.48
C ILE A 203 22.07 -9.29 5.83
N ASP A 204 22.00 -8.48 6.88
CA ASP A 204 21.48 -8.89 8.19
C ASP A 204 20.01 -8.45 8.40
N ALA A 205 19.42 -8.92 9.51
CA ALA A 205 18.03 -8.62 9.86
C ALA A 205 17.79 -7.11 10.16
N ALA A 206 18.77 -6.41 10.72
CA ALA A 206 18.64 -4.99 11.04
C ALA A 206 18.66 -4.13 9.77
N GLN A 207 19.52 -4.48 8.81
CA GLN A 207 19.58 -3.89 7.48
C GLN A 207 18.27 -4.12 6.72
N LEU A 208 17.73 -5.35 6.76
CA LEU A 208 16.43 -5.64 6.15
C LEU A 208 15.31 -4.83 6.81
N HIS A 209 15.24 -4.81 8.14
CA HIS A 209 14.24 -4.04 8.86
C HIS A 209 14.28 -2.57 8.46
N LYS A 210 15.47 -1.96 8.40
CA LYS A 210 15.63 -0.56 7.96
C LYS A 210 15.14 -0.34 6.52
N GLY A 211 15.49 -1.24 5.61
CA GLY A 211 15.02 -1.20 4.22
C GLY A 211 13.50 -1.32 4.10
N LEU A 212 12.90 -2.24 4.87
CA LEU A 212 11.44 -2.44 4.93
C LEU A 212 10.73 -1.23 5.55
N THR A 213 11.27 -0.63 6.61
CA THR A 213 10.73 0.61 7.20
C THR A 213 10.63 1.72 6.16
N ARG A 214 11.71 1.91 5.37
CA ARG A 214 11.74 2.93 4.33
C ARG A 214 10.77 2.60 3.19
N GLN A 215 10.77 1.36 2.71
CA GLN A 215 9.82 0.90 1.70
C GLN A 215 8.38 1.13 2.13
N ALA A 216 8.05 0.77 3.36
CA ALA A 216 6.68 0.84 3.85
C ALA A 216 6.20 2.28 4.01
N SER A 217 7.11 3.18 4.41
CA SER A 217 6.83 4.62 4.47
C SER A 217 6.57 5.20 3.08
N GLU A 218 7.40 4.87 2.08
CA GLU A 218 7.22 5.32 0.69
C GLU A 218 5.92 4.78 0.07
N LEU A 219 5.53 3.54 0.39
CA LEU A 219 4.25 2.98 -0.04
C LEU A 219 3.05 3.68 0.60
N ILE A 220 3.15 4.12 1.87
CA ILE A 220 2.10 4.95 2.47
C ILE A 220 2.01 6.31 1.78
N TYR A 221 3.15 6.96 1.50
CA TYR A 221 3.15 8.23 0.79
C TYR A 221 2.49 8.10 -0.58
N GLU A 222 2.76 7.02 -1.29
CA GLU A 222 2.16 6.74 -2.59
C GLU A 222 0.65 6.45 -2.48
N VAL A 223 0.22 5.59 -1.54
CA VAL A 223 -1.20 5.23 -1.43
C VAL A 223 -2.08 6.41 -0.98
N VAL A 224 -1.54 7.31 -0.15
CA VAL A 224 -2.26 8.52 0.30
C VAL A 224 -2.46 9.51 -0.86
N ARG A 225 -1.61 9.47 -1.89
CA ARG A 225 -1.77 10.29 -3.11
C ARG A 225 -2.85 9.80 -4.05
N TRP A 226 -3.27 8.53 -3.93
CA TRP A 226 -4.26 7.98 -4.84
C TRP A 226 -5.61 8.66 -4.63
N ASN A 227 -6.16 9.22 -5.70
CA ASN A 227 -7.46 9.89 -5.70
C ASN A 227 -8.60 9.00 -6.22
N SER A 228 -8.27 7.78 -6.65
CA SER A 228 -9.22 6.83 -7.22
C SER A 228 -8.74 5.39 -7.04
N GLY A 229 -9.70 4.50 -6.82
CA GLY A 229 -9.43 3.09 -6.55
C GLY A 229 -10.48 2.46 -5.65
N ARG A 230 -10.27 1.20 -5.29
CA ARG A 230 -11.07 0.49 -4.30
C ARG A 230 -10.17 0.03 -3.18
N PHE A 231 -10.67 0.12 -1.95
CA PHE A 231 -10.00 -0.45 -0.80
C PHE A 231 -10.88 -1.51 -0.13
N SER A 232 -10.22 -2.43 0.56
CA SER A 232 -10.81 -3.52 1.31
C SER A 232 -9.92 -3.82 2.51
N PHE A 233 -10.52 -3.90 3.69
CA PHE A 233 -9.85 -4.27 4.94
C PHE A 233 -10.37 -5.61 5.43
N LYS A 234 -9.47 -6.53 5.75
CA LYS A 234 -9.77 -7.84 6.32
C LYS A 234 -9.25 -7.92 7.75
N LEU A 235 -10.15 -8.24 8.68
CA LEU A 235 -9.81 -8.42 10.09
C LEU A 235 -8.92 -9.63 10.29
N ASP A 236 -7.96 -9.50 11.21
CA ASP A 236 -7.05 -10.59 11.63
C ASP A 236 -6.27 -11.27 10.48
N ASP A 237 -6.22 -10.63 9.31
CA ASP A 237 -5.49 -11.08 8.13
C ASP A 237 -4.04 -10.59 8.15
N LEU A 238 -3.22 -11.17 9.02
CA LEU A 238 -1.77 -10.92 9.05
C LEU A 238 -0.99 -12.07 8.42
N SER A 239 -0.22 -11.76 7.38
CA SER A 239 0.71 -12.74 6.79
C SER A 239 1.87 -13.06 7.76
N ASP A 240 2.45 -14.26 7.64
CA ASP A 240 3.65 -14.66 8.40
C ASP A 240 4.80 -13.66 8.20
N ALA A 241 4.92 -13.14 6.97
CA ALA A 241 5.86 -12.08 6.60
C ALA A 241 5.67 -10.80 7.43
N ALA A 242 4.42 -10.38 7.63
CA ALA A 242 4.09 -9.21 8.41
C ALA A 242 4.39 -9.46 9.90
N GLN A 243 4.02 -10.64 10.41
CA GLN A 243 4.32 -11.02 11.78
C GLN A 243 5.84 -11.07 12.06
N ALA A 244 6.64 -11.50 11.09
CA ALA A 244 8.10 -11.53 11.20
C ALA A 244 8.72 -10.14 11.06
N ALA A 245 8.22 -9.29 10.16
CA ALA A 245 8.74 -7.95 9.95
C ALA A 245 8.43 -7.00 11.11
N ASP A 246 7.20 -7.06 11.65
CA ASP A 246 6.67 -6.32 12.80
C ASP A 246 7.25 -4.90 12.98
N LEU A 247 7.24 -4.10 11.91
CA LEU A 247 7.94 -2.81 11.87
C LEU A 247 7.43 -1.80 12.92
N GLY A 248 6.21 -1.99 13.43
CA GLY A 248 5.62 -1.19 14.50
C GLY A 248 5.48 0.30 14.15
N LEU A 249 5.35 0.66 12.88
CA LEU A 249 5.41 2.06 12.48
C LEU A 249 4.10 2.79 12.81
N PRO A 250 4.15 3.95 13.50
CA PRO A 250 2.96 4.75 13.77
C PRO A 250 2.35 5.29 12.47
N THR A 251 1.19 4.76 12.09
CA THR A 251 0.49 5.10 10.85
C THR A 251 0.19 6.59 10.75
N GLY A 252 -0.27 7.21 11.85
CA GLY A 252 -0.57 8.64 11.89
C GLY A 252 0.62 9.55 11.56
N ALA A 253 1.81 9.24 12.09
CA ALA A 253 3.01 10.03 11.82
C ALA A 253 3.44 9.92 10.35
N ILE A 254 3.38 8.70 9.78
CA ILE A 254 3.71 8.48 8.36
C ILE A 254 2.69 9.16 7.45
N VAL A 255 1.40 9.07 7.75
CA VAL A 255 0.36 9.76 6.97
C VAL A 255 0.59 11.27 6.97
N MET A 256 0.95 11.86 8.11
CA MET A 256 1.22 13.30 8.21
C MET A 256 2.44 13.73 7.41
N GLU A 257 3.51 12.94 7.47
CA GLU A 257 4.68 13.13 6.61
C GLU A 257 4.31 12.98 5.13
N GLY A 258 3.44 12.03 4.78
CA GLY A 258 2.90 11.87 3.43
C GLY A 258 2.19 13.11 2.93
N PHE A 259 1.29 13.69 3.73
CA PHE A 259 0.63 14.95 3.36
C PHE A 259 1.61 16.11 3.19
N ARG A 260 2.60 16.24 4.08
CA ARG A 260 3.66 17.24 3.92
C ARG A 260 4.38 17.08 2.58
N ARG A 261 4.71 15.84 2.19
CA ARG A 261 5.32 15.57 0.88
C ARG A 261 4.40 15.89 -0.30
N VAL A 262 3.11 15.63 -0.19
CA VAL A 262 2.13 16.02 -1.23
C VAL A 262 2.08 17.52 -1.40
N ASP A 263 2.09 18.28 -0.31
CA ASP A 263 2.09 19.75 -0.38
C ASP A 263 3.42 20.29 -0.93
N GLU A 264 4.55 19.70 -0.56
CA GLU A 264 5.85 20.03 -1.16
C GLU A 264 5.89 19.71 -2.66
N TRP A 265 5.32 18.57 -3.07
CA TRP A 265 5.26 18.17 -4.47
C TRP A 265 4.50 19.17 -5.33
N ARG A 266 3.41 19.77 -4.81
CA ARG A 266 2.67 20.83 -5.50
C ARG A 266 3.52 22.07 -5.77
N LEU A 267 4.49 22.38 -4.90
CA LEU A 267 5.43 23.49 -5.12
C LEU A 267 6.47 23.14 -6.20
N ILE A 268 6.91 21.89 -6.21
CA ILE A 268 7.89 21.37 -7.18
C ILE A 268 7.29 21.35 -8.60
N GLU A 269 6.06 20.87 -8.77
CA GLU A 269 5.39 20.76 -10.08
C GLU A 269 5.28 22.10 -10.84
N GLY A 270 5.26 23.23 -10.12
CA GLY A 270 5.24 24.56 -10.73
C GLY A 270 6.61 25.12 -11.12
N SER A 271 7.70 24.40 -10.86
CA SER A 271 9.06 24.95 -10.93
C SER A 271 9.88 24.48 -12.12
N PHE A 272 9.73 23.22 -12.52
CA PHE A 272 10.40 22.65 -13.70
C PHE A 272 9.60 21.46 -14.24
N ASP A 273 9.71 21.24 -15.54
CA ASP A 273 9.20 20.06 -16.24
C ASP A 273 10.25 18.95 -16.28
N PHE A 274 9.80 17.70 -16.38
CA PHE A 274 10.68 16.53 -16.47
C PHE A 274 11.56 16.53 -17.73
N GLU A 275 11.20 17.30 -18.75
CA GLU A 275 11.94 17.42 -20.02
C GLU A 275 12.92 18.60 -20.01
N ASN A 276 12.96 19.39 -18.93
CA ASN A 276 13.92 20.48 -18.85
C ASN A 276 15.35 19.97 -18.63
N VAL A 277 16.31 20.64 -19.27
CA VAL A 277 17.74 20.48 -19.02
C VAL A 277 18.19 21.52 -17.99
N LEU A 278 18.99 21.06 -17.04
CA LEU A 278 19.46 21.85 -15.90
C LEU A 278 20.95 22.19 -16.04
N TYR A 279 21.31 23.43 -15.71
CA TYR A 279 22.70 23.91 -15.77
C TYR A 279 23.19 24.35 -14.39
N GLN A 280 24.38 23.88 -14.01
CA GLN A 280 25.06 24.35 -12.82
C GLN A 280 25.54 25.79 -12.99
N ASP A 281 25.48 26.60 -11.93
CA ASP A 281 26.14 27.90 -11.81
C ASP A 281 27.45 27.73 -11.00
N PRO A 282 28.63 27.68 -11.65
CA PRO A 282 29.89 27.39 -10.96
C PRO A 282 30.22 28.42 -9.88
N MET A 283 29.86 29.69 -10.08
CA MET A 283 30.13 30.75 -9.11
C MET A 283 29.24 30.64 -7.88
N ALA A 284 27.98 30.23 -8.06
CA ALA A 284 27.07 30.01 -6.94
C ALA A 284 27.50 28.79 -6.11
N ILE A 285 27.92 27.71 -6.77
CA ILE A 285 28.41 26.48 -6.12
C ILE A 285 29.68 26.75 -5.31
N GLU A 286 30.64 27.50 -5.86
CA GLU A 286 31.89 27.83 -5.13
C GLU A 286 31.63 28.67 -3.87
N ARG A 287 30.63 29.58 -3.92
CA ARG A 287 30.23 30.37 -2.74
C ARG A 287 29.56 29.51 -1.68
N MET A 288 28.69 28.58 -2.09
CA MET A 288 27.99 27.69 -1.18
C MET A 288 28.94 26.68 -0.52
N GLY A 289 29.89 26.11 -1.26
CA GLY A 289 30.87 25.17 -0.71
C GLY A 289 31.76 25.76 0.40
N LYS A 290 31.79 27.09 0.53
CA LYS A 290 32.45 27.81 1.63
C LYS A 290 31.53 28.07 2.83
N GLN A 291 30.22 27.87 2.70
CA GLN A 291 29.19 28.26 3.67
C GLN A 291 28.36 27.10 4.21
N SER A 292 28.22 25.98 3.48
CA SER A 292 27.42 24.82 3.91
C SER A 292 27.97 23.52 3.33
N GLU A 293 27.84 22.43 4.11
CA GLU A 293 28.12 21.07 3.63
C GLU A 293 26.87 20.49 2.96
N LEU A 294 27.02 19.99 1.73
CA LEU A 294 25.99 19.20 1.07
C LEU A 294 25.90 17.82 1.71
N THR A 295 24.69 17.31 1.85
CA THR A 295 24.47 15.88 2.12
C THR A 295 25.03 15.04 0.97
N LYS A 296 25.30 13.75 1.24
CA LYS A 296 25.77 12.82 0.21
C LYS A 296 24.83 12.76 -1.01
N LEU A 297 23.53 12.78 -0.77
CA LEU A 297 22.53 12.72 -1.84
C LEU A 297 22.50 14.02 -2.65
N GLU A 298 22.53 15.18 -2.00
CA GLU A 298 22.59 16.48 -2.69
C GLU A 298 23.84 16.60 -3.55
N ALA A 299 24.99 16.15 -3.07
CA ALA A 299 26.23 16.12 -3.85
C ALA A 299 26.12 15.21 -5.07
N THR A 300 25.52 14.02 -4.93
CA THR A 300 25.26 13.10 -6.06
C THR A 300 24.31 13.72 -7.08
N VAL A 301 23.21 14.34 -6.64
CA VAL A 301 22.25 15.01 -7.55
C VAL A 301 22.93 16.16 -8.27
N LEU A 302 23.72 16.98 -7.56
CA LEU A 302 24.44 18.10 -8.19
C LEU A 302 25.44 17.58 -9.23
N ALA A 303 26.17 16.51 -8.93
CA ALA A 303 27.13 15.90 -9.86
C ALA A 303 26.48 15.30 -11.12
N ALA A 304 25.21 14.89 -11.05
CA ALA A 304 24.46 14.36 -12.18
C ALA A 304 23.97 15.45 -13.16
N ILE A 305 24.01 16.73 -12.76
CA ILE A 305 23.59 17.87 -13.61
C ILE A 305 24.77 18.26 -14.50
N ASP A 306 24.83 17.74 -15.72
CA ASP A 306 25.92 17.99 -16.68
C ASP A 306 25.58 19.07 -17.73
N GLY A 307 24.34 19.57 -17.76
CA GLY A 307 23.87 20.50 -18.79
C GLY A 307 23.40 19.83 -20.08
N GLU A 308 23.33 18.50 -20.11
CA GLU A 308 22.80 17.73 -21.24
C GLU A 308 21.60 16.87 -20.82
N ARG A 309 21.63 16.31 -19.60
CA ARG A 309 20.57 15.45 -19.08
C ARG A 309 19.32 16.24 -18.70
N THR A 310 18.18 15.67 -19.06
CA THR A 310 16.87 16.10 -18.59
C THR A 310 16.66 15.75 -17.12
N VAL A 311 15.74 16.44 -16.45
CA VAL A 311 15.29 16.09 -15.09
C VAL A 311 14.90 14.60 -15.00
N ARG A 312 14.22 14.08 -16.01
CA ARG A 312 13.84 12.65 -16.10
C ARG A 312 15.05 11.73 -16.05
N GLU A 313 16.10 12.04 -16.80
CA GLU A 313 17.32 11.24 -16.87
C GLU A 313 18.10 11.33 -15.56
N ILE A 314 18.18 12.51 -14.94
CA ILE A 314 18.80 12.70 -13.63
C ILE A 314 18.07 11.85 -12.57
N VAL A 315 16.73 11.88 -12.54
CA VAL A 315 15.94 11.05 -11.61
C VAL A 315 16.16 9.56 -11.84
N ALA A 316 16.34 9.13 -13.10
CA ALA A 316 16.58 7.73 -13.42
C ALA A 316 18.00 7.26 -13.03
N GLU A 317 18.99 8.13 -13.15
CA GLU A 317 20.38 7.85 -12.79
C GLU A 317 20.62 7.89 -11.28
N VAL A 318 20.02 8.87 -10.60
CA VAL A 318 20.14 8.98 -9.14
C VAL A 318 19.25 7.91 -8.52
N HIS A 319 19.87 6.87 -7.94
CA HIS A 319 19.19 5.74 -7.28
C HIS A 319 18.44 6.10 -5.98
N ALA A 320 17.85 7.30 -5.88
CA ALA A 320 17.02 7.79 -4.78
C ALA A 320 15.59 8.08 -5.25
N SER A 321 14.64 8.23 -4.32
CA SER A 321 13.22 8.42 -4.65
C SER A 321 13.01 9.60 -5.61
N SER A 322 12.09 9.46 -6.55
CA SER A 322 11.77 10.55 -7.49
C SER A 322 11.41 11.84 -6.74
N PHE A 323 10.73 11.69 -5.60
CA PHE A 323 10.43 12.79 -4.68
C PHE A 323 11.69 13.48 -4.13
N ASP A 324 12.62 12.71 -3.54
CA ASP A 324 13.83 13.27 -2.94
C ASP A 324 14.70 13.99 -3.96
N VAL A 325 14.86 13.41 -5.16
CA VAL A 325 15.65 14.01 -6.24
C VAL A 325 15.00 15.33 -6.69
N CYS A 326 13.72 15.33 -7.02
CA CYS A 326 13.02 16.54 -7.45
C CYS A 326 13.02 17.63 -6.36
N LYS A 327 12.92 17.25 -5.08
CA LYS A 327 13.02 18.19 -3.96
C LYS A 327 14.39 18.87 -3.91
N ILE A 328 15.48 18.13 -4.08
CA ILE A 328 16.83 18.68 -4.13
C ILE A 328 17.00 19.60 -5.34
N LEU A 329 16.52 19.18 -6.51
CA LEU A 329 16.55 20.01 -7.72
C LEU A 329 15.79 21.33 -7.51
N TYR A 330 14.62 21.29 -6.88
CA TYR A 330 13.84 22.47 -6.53
C TYR A 330 14.61 23.42 -5.60
N GLN A 331 15.28 22.89 -4.58
CA GLN A 331 16.13 23.69 -3.68
C GLN A 331 17.31 24.34 -4.42
N PHE A 332 17.94 23.62 -5.35
CA PHE A 332 19.04 24.14 -6.17
C PHE A 332 18.59 25.23 -7.16
N VAL A 333 17.42 25.07 -7.77
CA VAL A 333 16.82 26.09 -8.64
C VAL A 333 16.50 27.36 -7.83
N ASN A 334 15.86 27.23 -6.67
CA ASN A 334 15.49 28.37 -5.84
C ASN A 334 16.70 29.09 -5.22
N SER A 335 17.75 28.37 -4.88
CA SER A 335 19.01 28.95 -4.40
C SER A 335 19.91 29.47 -5.54
N ARG A 336 19.47 29.34 -6.80
CA ARG A 336 20.21 29.73 -8.02
C ARG A 336 21.55 29.01 -8.21
N LEU A 337 21.71 27.86 -7.56
CA LEU A 337 22.83 26.94 -7.83
C LEU A 337 22.68 26.28 -9.19
N VAL A 338 21.43 26.10 -9.61
CA VAL A 338 21.04 25.48 -10.89
C VAL A 338 20.06 26.40 -11.62
N ARG A 339 20.12 26.41 -12.94
CA ARG A 339 19.24 27.17 -13.82
C ARG A 339 18.60 26.27 -14.86
N ILE A 340 17.39 26.63 -15.29
CA ILE A 340 16.63 25.94 -16.33
C ILE A 340 16.93 26.64 -17.66
N GLU A 341 17.14 25.87 -18.73
CA GLU A 341 17.19 26.44 -20.09
C GLU A 341 15.89 27.19 -20.40
N SER A 342 15.99 28.43 -20.88
CA SER A 342 14.83 29.25 -21.27
C SER A 342 14.44 29.02 -22.71
#